data_AF-A0A968D9B0-F1
#
_entry.id   AF-A0A968D9B0-F1
#
_cell.length_a   1.000
_cell.length_b   1.000
_cell.length_c   1.000
_cell.angle_alpha   90.00
_cell.angle_beta   90.00
_cell.angle_gamma   90.00
#
_symmetry.space_group_name_H-M   'P 1'
#
loop_
_entity.id
_entity.type
_entity.pdbx_description
1 polymer ?
#
loop_
_entity_poly.entity_id
_entity_poly.type
_entity_poly.pdbx_seq_one_letter_code
_entity_poly.pdbx_strand_id
1 'polypeptide(L)' 'MDFLISPAWAQAGAQPDPIMSFLPLIIIFVLFYFLLIRPQHKRQKEHRQMVEALEAGQEVVTGGGVLGKVTDVDDLWI' A
#
# COMPACT_ATOMS: atom_id res chain seq x y z
N MET A 1 -2.81 18.04 -48.52
CA MET A 1 -2.20 17.70 -47.22
C MET A 1 -3.21 17.01 -46.29
N ASP A 2 -4.20 16.30 -46.84
CA ASP A 2 -5.25 15.60 -46.09
C ASP A 2 -4.95 14.11 -45.84
N PHE A 3 -3.78 13.62 -46.26
CA PHE A 3 -3.34 12.23 -46.06
C PHE A 3 -2.75 11.97 -44.66
N LEU A 4 -2.46 13.03 -43.90
CA LEU A 4 -1.76 12.96 -42.61
C LEU A 4 -2.69 13.22 -41.40
N ILE A 5 -3.98 13.46 -41.62
CA ILE A 5 -4.97 13.61 -40.56
C ILE A 5 -6.00 12.50 -40.76
N SER A 6 -5.89 11.45 -39.96
CA SER A 6 -6.91 10.41 -39.91
C SER A 6 -8.24 11.04 -39.49
N PRO A 7 -9.37 10.70 -40.14
CA PRO A 7 -10.67 11.12 -39.65
C PRO A 7 -10.83 10.53 -38.24
N ALA A 8 -10.86 11.41 -37.24
CA ALA A 8 -11.25 11.01 -35.90
C ALA A 8 -12.73 10.66 -35.96
N TRP A 9 -13.04 9.37 -35.89
CA TRP A 9 -14.41 8.91 -35.72
C TRP A 9 -14.85 9.36 -34.33
N ALA A 10 -15.50 10.52 -34.25
CA ALA A 10 -16.30 10.87 -33.09
C ALA A 10 -17.42 9.84 -33.03
N GLN A 11 -17.22 8.78 -32.24
CA GLN A 11 -18.23 7.80 -31.92
C GLN A 11 -19.42 8.56 -31.36
N ALA A 12 -20.49 8.72 -32.15
CA ALA A 12 -21.78 9.15 -31.66
C ALA A 12 -22.40 7.99 -30.86
N GLY A 13 -21.78 7.68 -29.72
CA GLY A 13 -22.30 6.74 -28.74
C GLY A 13 -23.21 7.49 -27.78
N ALA A 14 -24.30 6.85 -27.37
CA ALA A 14 -25.07 7.27 -26.20
C ALA A 14 -24.11 7.70 -25.08
N GLN A 15 -24.41 8.83 -24.43
CA GLN A 15 -23.58 9.43 -23.39
C GLN A 15 -23.05 8.32 -22.48
N PRO A 16 -21.74 8.04 -22.47
CA PRO A 16 -21.20 6.94 -21.68
C PRO A 16 -21.53 7.23 -20.23
N ASP A 17 -22.15 6.28 -19.53
CA ASP A 17 -22.42 6.41 -18.10
C ASP A 17 -21.13 6.91 -17.41
N PRO A 18 -21.20 7.98 -16.59
CA PRO A 18 -20.00 8.55 -15.96
C PRO A 18 -19.19 7.49 -15.21
N ILE A 19 -19.85 6.49 -14.62
CA ILE A 19 -19.23 5.33 -13.96
C ILE A 19 -18.40 4.49 -14.95
N MET A 20 -18.93 4.23 -16.15
CA MET A 20 -18.21 3.49 -17.19
C MET A 20 -17.00 4.27 -17.72
N SER A 21 -17.09 5.60 -17.76
CA SER A 21 -15.95 6.48 -18.14
C SER A 21 -14.81 6.44 -17.12
N PHE A 22 -15.11 6.28 -15.83
CA PHE A 22 -14.09 6.18 -14.77
C PHE A 22 -13.62 4.74 -14.50
N LEU A 23 -14.26 3.74 -15.11
CA LEU A 23 -13.95 2.33 -14.87
C LEU A 23 -12.46 1.98 -15.08
N PRO A 24 -11.77 2.45 -16.16
CA PRO A 24 -10.33 2.18 -16.32
C PRO A 24 -9.48 2.77 -15.20
N LEU A 25 -9.81 3.99 -14.75
CA LEU A 25 -9.10 4.66 -13.68
C LEU A 25 -9.29 3.96 -12.33
N ILE A 26 -10.53 3.57 -12.01
CA ILE A 26 -10.86 2.82 -10.78
C ILE A 26 -10.13 1.47 -10.75
N ILE A 27 -10.08 0.74 -11.87
CA ILE A 27 -9.36 -0.54 -11.95
C ILE A 27 -7.88 -0.35 -11.63
N ILE A 28 -7.23 0.66 -12.21
CA ILE A 28 -5.82 0.96 -11.95
C ILE A 28 -5.60 1.30 -10.47
N PHE A 29 -6.45 2.16 -9.88
CA PHE A 29 -6.38 2.48 -8.46
C PHE A 29 -6.53 1.25 -7.57
N VAL A 30 -7.49 0.38 -7.85
CA VAL A 30 -7.72 -0.87 -7.10
C VAL A 30 -6.50 -1.80 -7.24
N LEU A 31 -5.93 -1.95 -8.43
CA LEU A 31 -4.73 -2.77 -8.64
C LEU A 31 -3.54 -2.26 -7.84
N PHE A 32 -3.23 -0.96 -7.90
CA PHE A 32 -2.13 -0.38 -7.12
C PHE A 32 -2.41 -0.40 -5.61
N TYR A 33 -3.66 -0.19 -5.19
CA TYR A 33 -4.06 -0.31 -3.79
C TYR A 33 -3.79 -1.73 -3.28
N PHE A 34 -4.24 -2.75 -4.00
CA PHE A 34 -4.01 -4.13 -3.59
C PHE A 34 -2.54 -4.53 -3.63
N LEU A 35 -1.76 -4.02 -4.59
CA LEU A 35 -0.35 -4.37 -4.71
C LEU A 35 0.51 -3.69 -3.65
N LEU A 36 0.32 -2.41 -3.32
CA LEU A 36 1.18 -1.70 -2.37
C LEU A 36 0.61 -1.67 -0.94
N ILE A 37 -0.66 -1.34 -0.78
CA ILE A 37 -1.24 -1.07 0.54
C ILE A 37 -1.46 -2.36 1.33
N ARG A 38 -1.91 -3.44 0.67
CA ARG A 38 -2.09 -4.75 1.32
C ARG A 38 -0.78 -5.32 1.92
N PRO A 39 0.36 -5.41 1.20
CA PRO A 39 1.59 -5.90 1.81
C PRO A 39 2.16 -4.94 2.85
N GLN A 40 1.98 -3.62 2.70
CA GLN A 40 2.38 -2.67 3.72
C GLN A 40 1.61 -2.89 5.03
N HIS A 41 0.29 -3.06 4.98
CA HIS A 41 -0.51 -3.38 6.17
C HIS A 41 -0.08 -4.70 6.81
N LYS A 42 0.24 -5.72 6.00
CA LYS A 42 0.74 -7.01 6.52
C LYS A 42 2.07 -6.84 7.27
N ARG A 43 3.06 -6.18 6.67
CA ARG A 43 4.36 -5.93 7.31
C ARG A 43 4.25 -5.11 8.60
N GLN A 44 3.42 -4.07 8.59
CA GLN A 44 3.20 -3.27 9.81
C GLN A 44 2.50 -4.08 10.91
N LYS A 45 1.57 -4.99 10.55
CA LYS A 45 0.92 -5.87 11.51
C LYS A 45 1.91 -6.88 12.09
N GLU A 46 2.74 -7.50 11.26
CA GLU A 46 3.80 -8.42 11.70
C GLU A 46 4.81 -7.72 12.62
N HIS A 47 5.22 -6.50 12.28
CA HIS A 47 6.12 -5.73 13.13
C HIS A 47 5.48 -5.36 14.48
N ARG A 48 4.21 -4.92 14.49
CA ARG A 48 3.46 -4.68 15.73
C ARG A 48 3.39 -5.93 16.60
N GLN A 49 3.03 -7.07 16.01
CA GLN A 49 2.98 -8.35 16.73
C GLN A 49 4.34 -8.79 17.25
N MET A 50 5.42 -8.58 16.49
CA MET A 50 6.78 -8.86 16.94
C MET A 50 7.15 -8.02 18.16
N VAL A 51 6.79 -6.73 18.18
CA VAL A 51 7.04 -5.83 19.32
C VAL A 51 6.17 -6.21 20.52
N GLU A 52 4.88 -6.52 20.32
CA GLU A 52 3.96 -6.97 21.37
C GLU A 52 4.38 -8.31 22.00
N ALA A 53 5.06 -9.17 21.24
CA ALA A 53 5.56 -10.46 21.72
C ALA A 53 6.92 -10.37 22.46
N LEU A 54 7.50 -9.16 22.58
CA LEU A 54 8.75 -8.97 23.31
C LEU A 54 8.49 -9.08 24.82
N GLU A 55 9.33 -9.87 25.50
CA GLU A 55 9.27 -10.04 26.94
C GLU A 55 10.60 -9.63 27.59
N ALA A 56 10.53 -9.20 28.85
CA ALA A 56 11.71 -8.95 29.65
C ALA A 56 12.59 -10.22 29.71
N GLY A 57 13.87 -10.05 29.44
CA GLY A 57 14.86 -11.11 29.41
C GLY A 57 15.20 -11.65 28.03
N GLN A 58 14.48 -11.27 26.98
CA GLN A 58 14.81 -11.68 25.61
C GLN A 58 16.02 -10.92 25.05
N GLU A 59 16.86 -11.61 24.28
CA GLU A 59 17.93 -10.98 23.50
C GLU A 59 17.38 -10.49 22.17
N VAL A 60 17.65 -9.23 21.85
CA VAL A 60 17.12 -8.55 20.67
C VAL A 60 18.23 -7.81 19.93
N VAL A 61 18.02 -7.66 18.63
CA VAL A 61 18.85 -6.80 17.79
C VAL A 61 18.00 -5.61 17.36
N THR A 62 18.41 -4.42 17.74
CA THR A 62 17.74 -3.19 17.36
C THR A 62 17.97 -2.89 15.87
N GLY A 63 17.11 -2.05 15.26
CA GLY A 63 17.27 -1.65 13.86
C GLY A 63 18.60 -0.95 13.53
N GLY A 64 19.30 -0.43 14.55
CA GLY A 64 20.65 0.14 14.42
C GLY A 64 21.80 -0.88 14.54
N GLY A 65 21.51 -2.17 14.71
CA GLY A 65 22.51 -3.24 14.82
C GLY A 65 23.08 -3.46 16.23
N VAL A 66 22.50 -2.82 17.25
CA VAL A 66 22.90 -3.04 18.65
C VAL A 66 22.22 -4.29 19.18
N LEU A 67 23.01 -5.24 19.67
CA LEU A 67 22.55 -6.40 20.43
C LEU A 67 22.39 -6.04 21.90
N GLY A 68 21.27 -6.42 22.50
CA GLY A 68 20.99 -6.17 23.90
C GLY A 68 19.95 -7.12 24.46
N LYS A 69 19.79 -7.12 25.77
CA LYS A 69 18.77 -7.89 26.48
C LYS A 69 17.70 -6.94 26.98
N VAL A 70 16.43 -7.26 26.73
CA VAL A 70 15.29 -6.49 27.22
C VAL A 70 15.27 -6.58 28.75
N THR A 71 15.33 -5.45 29.45
CA THR A 71 15.31 -5.41 30.93
C THR A 71 13.90 -5.26 31.47
N ASP A 72 13.06 -4.53 30.76
CA ASP A 72 11.67 -4.26 31.11
C ASP A 72 10.90 -3.88 29.83
N VAL A 73 9.58 -4.08 29.83
CA VAL A 73 8.69 -3.72 28.72
C VAL A 73 7.51 -2.94 29.29
N ASP A 74 7.42 -1.66 28.95
CA ASP A 74 6.33 -0.79 29.36
C ASP A 74 5.83 0.03 28.15
N ASP A 75 4.51 0.21 28.06
CA ASP A 75 3.84 0.94 26.98
C ASP A 75 3.95 2.47 27.14
N LEU A 76 4.26 2.93 28.36
CA LEU A 76 4.33 4.34 28.73
C LEU A 76 5.65 4.68 29.42
N TRP A 77 6.74 4.72 28.65
CA TRP A 77 7.98 5.35 29.09
C TRP A 77 7.94 6.85 28.72
N ILE A 78 7.49 7.70 29.66
CA ILE A 78 7.57 9.17 29.54
C ILE A 78 8.85 9.66 30.22
#